data_AF-A0A0P0LI40-F1
#
_entry.id   AF-A0A0P0LI40-F1
#
_cell.length_a   1.000
_cell.length_b   1.000
_cell.length_c   1.000
_cell.angle_alpha   90.00
_cell.angle_beta   90.00
_cell.angle_gamma   90.00
#
_symmetry.space_group_name_H-M   'P 1'
#
loop_
_entity.id
_entity.type
_entity.pdbx_description
1 polymer ?
#
loop_
_entity_poly.entity_id
_entity_poly.type
_entity_poly.pdbx_seq_one_letter_code
_entity_poly.pdbx_strand_id
1 'polypeptide(L)'
;MQSDSRRNMRKQFFDEVERMYQVNKDPKDDVFYYHPNEDRIVLSHALFWSMTHALEKPFRHNKCFLLLRQYQGEMLTAYLTESDEYIELLRYCNILFNALPYQLGHDKREGKAVKASNRLIAIAVVASGYGGDMDEDLADELLDDMDFFFNKVCCRKIERMILHLNKLVEEELCRFS
;
A
#
# COMPACT_ATOMS: atom_id res chain seq x y z
N MET A 1 20.77 12.92 16.64
CA MET A 1 19.93 13.77 17.53
C MET A 1 18.62 14.22 16.89
N GLN A 2 18.59 15.01 15.81
CA GLN A 2 17.33 15.47 15.20
C GLN A 2 16.63 14.39 14.33
N SER A 3 17.39 13.43 13.80
CA SER A 3 16.90 12.21 13.14
C SER A 3 16.19 11.29 14.12
N ASP A 4 16.85 10.98 15.24
CA ASP A 4 16.38 10.01 16.24
C ASP A 4 15.13 10.52 16.96
N SER A 5 15.05 11.84 17.20
CA SER A 5 13.86 12.49 17.72
C SER A 5 12.66 12.36 16.76
N ARG A 6 12.86 12.52 15.45
CA ARG A 6 11.80 12.34 14.44
C ARG A 6 11.36 10.89 14.31
N ARG A 7 12.30 9.95 14.31
CA ARG A 7 12.01 8.50 14.30
C ARG A 7 11.19 8.11 15.53
N ASN A 8 11.57 8.59 16.71
CA ASN A 8 10.82 8.33 17.95
C ASN A 8 9.40 8.92 17.93
N MET A 9 9.22 10.16 17.43
CA MET A 9 7.89 10.75 17.29
C MET A 9 7.01 9.95 16.32
N ARG A 10 7.57 9.51 15.18
CA ARG A 10 6.88 8.68 14.19
C ARG A 10 6.42 7.36 14.82
N LYS A 11 7.32 6.70 15.56
CA LYS A 11 7.02 5.46 16.28
C LYS A 11 5.89 5.63 17.29
N GLN A 12 5.96 6.67 18.12
CA GLN A 12 4.91 6.96 19.11
C GLN A 12 3.55 7.19 18.44
N PHE A 13 3.52 7.92 17.33
CA PHE A 13 2.29 8.15 16.57
C PHE A 13 1.68 6.83 16.06
N PHE A 14 2.48 5.96 15.44
CA PHE A 14 1.97 4.69 14.93
C PHE A 14 1.60 3.70 16.02
N ASP A 15 2.32 3.67 17.14
CA ASP A 15 1.95 2.87 18.31
C ASP A 15 0.58 3.29 18.88
N GLU A 16 0.26 4.59 18.84
CA GLU A 16 -1.04 5.10 19.24
C GLU A 16 -2.14 4.73 18.22
N VAL A 17 -1.89 4.93 16.93
CA VAL A 17 -2.84 4.57 15.86
C VAL A 17 -3.15 3.08 15.87
N GLU A 18 -2.13 2.23 15.97
CA GLU A 18 -2.29 0.78 16.00
C GLU A 18 -3.10 0.36 17.24
N ARG A 19 -2.79 0.92 18.42
CA ARG A 19 -3.56 0.64 19.64
C ARG A 19 -5.02 1.02 19.49
N MET A 20 -5.33 2.18 18.91
CA MET A 20 -6.72 2.59 18.68
C MET A 20 -7.44 1.66 17.69
N TYR A 21 -6.73 1.17 16.67
CA TYR A 21 -7.29 0.34 15.62
C TYR A 21 -7.44 -1.15 16.03
N GLN A 22 -6.58 -1.65 16.92
CA GLN A 22 -6.64 -3.03 17.41
C GLN A 22 -7.70 -3.28 18.49
N VAL A 23 -8.26 -2.23 19.10
CA VAL A 23 -9.33 -2.38 20.11
C VAL A 23 -10.57 -2.96 19.43
N ASN A 24 -10.78 -4.26 19.65
CA ASN A 24 -11.87 -5.10 19.11
C ASN A 24 -11.74 -5.56 17.65
N LYS A 25 -10.55 -5.52 17.03
CA LYS A 25 -10.34 -6.05 15.67
C LYS A 25 -9.99 -7.54 15.71
N ASP A 26 -10.69 -8.37 14.93
CA ASP A 26 -10.26 -9.76 14.72
C ASP A 26 -8.98 -9.75 13.85
N PRO A 27 -7.92 -10.48 14.21
CA PRO A 27 -6.73 -10.60 13.36
C PRO A 27 -7.06 -10.94 11.89
N LYS A 28 -8.13 -11.70 11.64
CA LYS A 28 -8.60 -12.07 10.29
C LYS A 28 -9.14 -10.90 9.47
N ASP A 29 -9.46 -9.78 10.11
CA ASP A 29 -9.85 -8.54 9.46
C ASP A 29 -8.62 -7.76 8.95
N ASP A 30 -7.39 -8.21 9.24
CA ASP A 30 -6.20 -7.66 8.62
C ASP A 30 -6.10 -8.07 7.15
N VAL A 31 -5.89 -7.08 6.28
CA VAL A 31 -5.86 -7.29 4.82
C VAL A 31 -4.79 -8.29 4.38
N PHE A 32 -3.73 -8.46 5.17
CA PHE A 32 -2.61 -9.35 4.87
C PHE A 32 -2.60 -10.62 5.74
N TYR A 33 -3.63 -10.87 6.55
CA TYR A 33 -3.65 -11.99 7.51
C TYR A 33 -3.41 -13.36 6.84
N TYR A 34 -3.94 -13.54 5.63
CA TYR A 34 -3.85 -14.80 4.88
C TYR A 34 -2.69 -14.85 3.87
N HIS A 35 -1.85 -13.82 3.81
CA HIS A 35 -0.69 -13.83 2.93
C HIS A 35 0.31 -14.92 3.38
N PRO A 36 0.92 -15.67 2.43
CA PRO A 36 1.74 -16.82 2.78
C PRO A 36 3.07 -16.44 3.42
N ASN A 37 3.60 -15.25 3.11
CA ASN A 37 4.85 -14.74 3.65
C ASN A 37 4.93 -13.20 3.52
N GLU A 38 5.98 -12.62 4.09
CA GLU A 38 6.22 -11.18 4.09
C GLU A 38 6.49 -10.61 2.68
N ASP A 39 7.18 -11.35 1.82
CA ASP A 39 7.48 -10.92 0.44
C ASP A 39 6.21 -10.68 -0.37
N ARG A 40 5.15 -11.47 -0.16
CA ARG A 40 3.84 -11.21 -0.77
C ARG A 40 3.18 -9.93 -0.27
N ILE A 41 3.44 -9.55 0.98
CA ILE A 41 2.96 -8.29 1.54
C ILE A 41 3.73 -7.11 0.91
N VAL A 42 5.05 -7.24 0.79
CA VAL A 42 5.89 -6.26 0.09
C VAL A 42 5.43 -6.09 -1.36
N LEU A 43 5.18 -7.19 -2.06
CA LEU A 43 4.69 -7.17 -3.43
C LEU A 43 3.32 -6.50 -3.56
N SER A 44 2.40 -6.77 -2.62
CA SER A 44 1.11 -6.09 -2.53
C SER A 44 1.27 -4.57 -2.40
N HIS A 45 2.23 -4.11 -1.58
CA HIS A 45 2.55 -2.70 -1.48
C HIS A 45 3.20 -2.14 -2.75
N ALA A 46 4.10 -2.88 -3.41
CA ALA A 46 4.73 -2.47 -4.66
C ALA A 46 3.71 -2.32 -5.80
N LEU A 47 2.74 -3.24 -5.89
CA LEU A 47 1.60 -3.18 -6.81
C LEU A 47 0.78 -1.90 -6.57
N PHE A 48 0.33 -1.69 -5.33
CA PHE A 48 -0.45 -0.50 -4.99
C PHE A 48 0.31 0.79 -5.27
N TRP A 49 1.59 0.85 -4.88
CA TRP A 49 2.45 2.01 -5.06
C TRP A 49 2.65 2.34 -6.55
N SER A 50 2.87 1.33 -7.39
CA SER A 50 3.00 1.50 -8.84
C SER A 50 1.69 1.93 -9.49
N MET A 51 0.56 1.31 -9.12
CA MET A 51 -0.75 1.59 -9.70
C MET A 51 -1.30 2.98 -9.34
N THR A 52 -0.88 3.54 -8.21
CA THR A 52 -1.43 4.81 -7.71
C THR A 52 -0.58 6.04 -8.05
N HIS A 53 0.44 5.91 -8.89
CA HIS A 53 1.36 7.00 -9.24
C HIS A 53 0.66 8.22 -9.87
N ALA A 54 -0.34 7.98 -10.72
CA ALA A 54 -1.14 9.04 -11.34
C ALA A 54 -2.18 9.67 -10.38
N LEU A 55 -2.40 9.07 -9.21
CA LEU A 55 -3.43 9.48 -8.25
C LEU A 55 -2.94 10.45 -7.17
N GLU A 56 -1.64 10.77 -7.13
CA GLU A 56 -1.07 11.74 -6.18
C GLU A 56 -1.73 13.10 -6.25
N LYS A 57 -1.86 13.68 -7.46
CA LYS A 57 -2.48 15.01 -7.63
C LYS A 57 -3.97 15.01 -7.26
N PRO A 58 -4.79 14.06 -7.76
CA PRO A 58 -6.21 13.98 -7.38
C PRO A 58 -6.47 13.77 -5.89
N PHE A 59 -5.55 13.14 -5.16
CA PHE A 59 -5.71 12.80 -3.74
C PHE A 59 -4.83 13.61 -2.79
N ARG A 60 -4.32 14.78 -3.22
CA ARG A 60 -3.46 15.65 -2.40
C ARG A 60 -4.06 16.09 -1.06
N HIS A 61 -5.38 16.03 -0.92
CA HIS A 61 -6.10 16.36 0.32
C HIS A 61 -6.19 15.17 1.29
N ASN A 62 -6.03 13.93 0.81
CA ASN A 62 -6.11 12.74 1.63
C ASN A 62 -4.72 12.43 2.24
N LYS A 63 -4.53 12.85 3.49
CA LYS A 63 -3.25 12.68 4.20
C LYS A 63 -2.87 11.21 4.42
N CYS A 64 -3.85 10.33 4.65
CA CYS A 64 -3.59 8.89 4.84
C CYS A 64 -2.97 8.28 3.58
N PHE A 65 -3.56 8.56 2.42
CA PHE A 65 -3.05 8.11 1.12
C PHE A 65 -1.64 8.65 0.82
N LEU A 66 -1.40 9.94 1.07
CA LEU A 66 -0.07 10.53 0.84
C LEU A 66 1.00 9.94 1.76
N LEU A 67 0.68 9.75 3.05
CA LEU A 67 1.58 9.10 3.99
C LEU A 67 1.86 7.65 3.62
N LEU A 68 0.82 6.90 3.21
CA LEU A 68 0.99 5.52 2.78
C LEU A 68 1.94 5.43 1.59
N ARG A 69 1.74 6.27 0.56
CA ARG A 69 2.64 6.29 -0.61
C ARG A 69 4.07 6.65 -0.25
N GLN A 70 4.25 7.61 0.66
CA GLN A 70 5.58 8.00 1.14
C GLN A 70 6.25 6.82 1.85
N TYR A 71 5.59 6.23 2.85
CA TYR A 71 6.16 5.12 3.61
C TYR A 71 6.35 3.87 2.77
N GLN A 72 5.52 3.61 1.76
CA GLN A 72 5.76 2.52 0.81
C GLN A 72 7.05 2.73 0.02
N GLY A 73 7.32 3.96 -0.45
CA GLY A 73 8.59 4.26 -1.12
C GLY A 73 9.80 4.10 -0.19
N GLU A 74 9.69 4.56 1.06
CA GLU A 74 10.73 4.37 2.09
C GLU A 74 10.92 2.88 2.43
N MET A 75 9.82 2.13 2.59
CA MET A 75 9.79 0.70 2.91
C MET A 75 10.42 -0.12 1.79
N LEU A 76 10.05 0.13 0.52
CA LEU A 76 10.62 -0.58 -0.63
C LEU A 76 12.11 -0.27 -0.78
N THR A 77 12.53 0.97 -0.51
CA THR A 77 13.95 1.31 -0.47
C THR A 77 14.66 0.50 0.62
N ALA A 78 14.09 0.47 1.84
CA ALA A 78 14.65 -0.24 2.97
C ALA A 78 14.73 -1.76 2.71
N TYR A 79 13.72 -2.35 2.07
CA TYR A 79 13.69 -3.75 1.65
C TYR A 79 14.84 -4.06 0.70
N LEU A 80 14.99 -3.29 -0.39
CA LEU A 80 16.03 -3.50 -1.40
C LEU A 80 17.46 -3.26 -0.88
N THR A 81 17.62 -2.45 0.16
CA THR A 81 18.93 -2.16 0.76
C THR A 81 19.20 -2.95 2.04
N GLU A 82 18.33 -3.89 2.41
CA GLU A 82 18.42 -4.67 3.65
C GLU A 82 18.58 -3.79 4.92
N SER A 83 17.87 -2.66 4.95
CA SER A 83 17.93 -1.69 6.04
C SER A 83 17.23 -2.20 7.31
N ASP A 84 17.78 -1.86 8.48
CA ASP A 84 17.20 -2.20 9.78
C ASP A 84 15.86 -1.49 10.06
N GLU A 85 15.53 -0.44 9.28
CA GLU A 85 14.24 0.24 9.37
C GLU A 85 13.10 -0.48 8.66
N TYR A 86 13.40 -1.49 7.83
CA TYR A 86 12.42 -2.15 6.96
C TYR A 86 11.20 -2.69 7.73
N ILE A 87 11.41 -3.47 8.79
CA ILE A 87 10.31 -4.06 9.58
C ILE A 87 9.40 -2.98 10.18
N GLU A 88 9.98 -1.87 10.64
CA GLU A 88 9.22 -0.76 11.23
C GLU A 88 8.43 -0.01 10.15
N LEU A 89 9.01 0.20 8.96
CA LEU A 89 8.36 0.84 7.83
C LEU A 89 7.24 -0.03 7.22
N LEU A 90 7.45 -1.35 7.13
CA LEU A 90 6.42 -2.30 6.69
C LEU A 90 5.22 -2.26 7.64
N ARG A 91 5.46 -2.28 8.96
CA ARG A 91 4.38 -2.13 9.95
C ARG A 91 3.57 -0.85 9.73
N TYR A 92 4.23 0.29 9.48
CA TYR A 92 3.53 1.55 9.20
C TYR A 92 2.70 1.49 7.91
N CYS A 93 3.23 0.86 6.86
CA CYS A 93 2.50 0.62 5.62
C CYS A 93 1.25 -0.23 5.87
N ASN A 94 1.36 -1.33 6.60
CA ASN A 94 0.23 -2.21 6.93
C ASN A 94 -0.87 -1.47 7.70
N ILE A 95 -0.50 -0.67 8.71
CA ILE A 95 -1.46 0.14 9.48
C ILE A 95 -2.20 1.12 8.57
N LEU A 96 -1.48 1.86 7.74
CA LEU A 96 -2.10 2.85 6.84
C LEU A 96 -2.95 2.21 5.75
N PHE A 97 -2.52 1.06 5.23
CA PHE A 97 -3.25 0.33 4.20
C PHE A 97 -4.58 -0.19 4.75
N ASN A 98 -4.57 -0.77 5.95
CA ASN A 98 -5.79 -1.17 6.65
C ASN A 98 -6.72 0.02 6.96
N ALA A 99 -6.16 1.19 7.31
CA ALA A 99 -6.94 2.39 7.61
C ALA A 99 -7.53 3.08 6.36
N LEU A 100 -6.92 2.91 5.19
CA LEU A 100 -7.24 3.65 3.98
C LEU A 100 -8.71 3.47 3.51
N PRO A 101 -9.28 2.24 3.42
CA PRO A 101 -10.67 2.06 3.01
C PRO A 101 -11.66 2.76 3.94
N TYR A 102 -11.45 2.71 5.27
CA TYR A 102 -12.30 3.40 6.23
C TYR A 102 -12.25 4.92 6.03
N GLN A 103 -11.06 5.48 5.86
CA GLN A 103 -10.88 6.91 5.60
C GLN A 103 -11.57 7.35 4.29
N LEU A 104 -11.51 6.52 3.25
CA LEU A 104 -12.17 6.80 1.96
C LEU A 104 -13.69 6.64 2.03
N GLY A 105 -14.20 5.69 2.80
CA GLY A 105 -15.64 5.45 3.00
C GLY A 105 -16.33 6.53 3.84
N HIS A 106 -15.61 7.18 4.75
CA HIS A 106 -16.12 8.32 5.53
C HIS A 106 -16.08 9.67 4.80
N ASP A 107 -15.50 9.69 3.61
CA ASP A 107 -15.33 10.90 2.82
C ASP A 107 -16.68 11.25 2.15
N LYS A 108 -17.42 12.21 2.74
CA LYS A 108 -18.77 12.66 2.32
C LYS A 108 -18.79 13.42 0.98
N ARG A 109 -17.87 13.13 0.06
CA ARG A 109 -17.80 13.78 -1.25
C ARG A 109 -18.87 13.20 -2.17
N GLU A 110 -19.21 13.93 -3.22
CA GLU A 110 -20.21 13.51 -4.22
C GLU A 110 -19.62 13.54 -5.65
N GLY A 111 -20.31 12.89 -6.59
CA GLY A 111 -19.97 12.93 -8.01
C GLY A 111 -18.60 12.34 -8.36
N LYS A 112 -17.76 13.10 -9.07
CA LYS A 112 -16.45 12.61 -9.56
C LYS A 112 -15.48 12.20 -8.45
N ALA A 113 -15.60 12.79 -7.26
CA ALA A 113 -14.74 12.48 -6.13
C ALA A 113 -15.03 11.08 -5.55
N VAL A 114 -16.30 10.67 -5.48
CA VAL A 114 -16.68 9.31 -5.03
C VAL A 114 -16.15 8.26 -5.99
N LYS A 115 -16.29 8.48 -7.31
CA LYS A 115 -15.75 7.56 -8.32
C LYS A 115 -14.24 7.38 -8.19
N ALA A 116 -13.51 8.47 -7.91
CA ALA A 116 -12.08 8.39 -7.65
C ALA A 116 -11.78 7.57 -6.38
N SER A 117 -12.50 7.83 -5.27
CA SER A 117 -12.33 7.07 -4.01
C SER A 117 -12.62 5.59 -4.20
N ASN A 118 -13.72 5.23 -4.88
CA ASN A 118 -14.06 3.83 -5.18
C ASN A 118 -12.98 3.18 -6.03
N ARG A 119 -12.43 3.89 -7.03
CA ARG A 119 -11.30 3.39 -7.82
C ARG A 119 -10.09 3.12 -6.94
N LEU A 120 -9.76 4.02 -6.01
CA LEU A 120 -8.63 3.85 -5.10
C LEU A 120 -8.84 2.65 -4.14
N ILE A 121 -10.08 2.46 -3.65
CA ILE A 121 -10.45 1.27 -2.86
C ILE A 121 -10.29 0.00 -3.70
N ALA A 122 -10.80 -0.02 -4.93
CA ALA A 122 -10.66 -1.17 -5.83
C ALA A 122 -9.18 -1.48 -6.15
N ILE A 123 -8.34 -0.45 -6.33
CA ILE A 123 -6.88 -0.64 -6.46
C ILE A 123 -6.29 -1.27 -5.20
N ALA A 124 -6.70 -0.84 -4.01
CA ALA A 124 -6.23 -1.43 -2.75
C ALA A 124 -6.60 -2.92 -2.67
N VAL A 125 -7.84 -3.28 -2.98
CA VAL A 125 -8.32 -4.68 -2.99
C VAL A 125 -7.56 -5.52 -4.01
N VAL A 126 -7.42 -5.03 -5.25
CA VAL A 126 -6.69 -5.74 -6.30
C VAL A 126 -5.23 -5.92 -5.92
N ALA A 127 -4.56 -4.87 -5.42
CA ALA A 127 -3.16 -4.95 -5.07
C ALA A 127 -2.90 -5.93 -3.91
N SER A 128 -3.74 -5.91 -2.87
CA SER A 128 -3.59 -6.83 -1.73
C SER A 128 -3.92 -8.27 -2.11
N GLY A 129 -5.00 -8.50 -2.87
CA GLY A 129 -5.39 -9.84 -3.30
C GLY A 129 -4.41 -10.42 -4.31
N TYR A 130 -4.16 -9.71 -5.42
CA TYR A 130 -3.26 -10.17 -6.48
C TYR A 130 -1.84 -10.42 -5.98
N GLY A 131 -1.34 -9.59 -5.07
CA GLY A 131 -0.04 -9.78 -4.42
C GLY A 131 0.08 -11.09 -3.65
N GLY A 132 -0.99 -11.51 -2.96
CA GLY A 132 -1.06 -12.76 -2.20
C GLY A 132 -1.37 -13.99 -3.04
N ASP A 133 -2.26 -13.85 -4.03
CA ASP A 133 -2.84 -14.96 -4.79
C ASP A 133 -2.03 -15.36 -6.04
N MET A 134 -1.09 -14.51 -6.50
CA MET A 134 -0.36 -14.80 -7.73
C MET A 134 0.60 -15.99 -7.57
N ASP A 135 0.90 -16.62 -8.71
CA ASP A 135 1.86 -17.72 -8.80
C ASP A 135 3.24 -17.33 -8.23
N GLU A 136 3.92 -18.30 -7.63
CA GLU A 136 5.21 -18.09 -6.96
C GLU A 136 6.31 -17.67 -7.92
N ASP A 137 6.42 -18.28 -9.09
CA ASP A 137 7.43 -17.91 -10.07
C ASP A 137 7.24 -16.46 -10.54
N LEU A 138 5.97 -16.04 -10.71
CA LEU A 138 5.67 -14.66 -11.09
C LEU A 138 5.97 -13.68 -9.95
N ALA A 139 5.66 -14.04 -8.70
CA ALA A 139 5.95 -13.17 -7.57
C ALA A 139 7.45 -12.93 -7.41
N ASP A 140 8.25 -14.00 -7.46
CA ASP A 140 9.70 -13.94 -7.40
C ASP A 140 10.25 -13.12 -8.57
N GLU A 141 9.73 -13.33 -9.79
CA GLU A 141 10.12 -12.55 -10.96
C GLU A 141 9.88 -11.03 -10.79
N LEU A 142 8.79 -10.65 -10.11
CA LEU A 142 8.44 -9.25 -9.86
C LEU A 142 9.25 -8.65 -8.71
N LEU A 143 9.54 -9.43 -7.68
CA LEU A 143 10.39 -9.04 -6.57
C LEU A 143 11.82 -8.80 -7.05
N ASP A 144 12.38 -9.71 -7.85
CA ASP A 144 13.72 -9.62 -8.43
C ASP A 144 13.89 -8.45 -9.43
N ASP A 145 12.81 -7.98 -10.05
CA ASP A 145 12.85 -6.84 -10.97
C ASP A 145 12.84 -5.48 -10.25
N MET A 146 12.50 -5.44 -8.96
CA MET A 146 12.51 -4.19 -8.21
C MET A 146 13.93 -3.66 -8.06
N ASP A 147 14.14 -2.41 -8.49
CA ASP A 147 15.47 -1.79 -8.55
C ASP A 147 15.34 -0.27 -8.38
N PHE A 148 16.45 0.45 -8.47
CA PHE A 148 16.50 1.90 -8.42
C PHE A 148 16.70 2.53 -9.80
N PHE A 149 15.93 3.58 -10.08
CA PHE A 149 16.14 4.50 -11.19
C PHE A 149 16.24 5.93 -10.67
N PHE A 150 17.39 6.58 -10.87
CA PHE A 150 17.71 7.90 -10.27
C PHE A 150 17.43 7.95 -8.75
N ASN A 151 17.91 6.94 -8.01
CA ASN A 151 17.73 6.81 -6.55
C ASN A 151 16.27 6.73 -6.08
N LYS A 152 15.36 6.31 -6.96
CA LYS A 152 13.96 6.01 -6.62
C LYS A 152 13.67 4.57 -6.99
N VAL A 153 12.94 3.87 -6.13
CA VAL A 153 12.44 2.54 -6.43
C VAL A 153 11.64 2.58 -7.74
N CYS A 154 11.86 1.57 -8.58
CA CYS A 154 11.12 1.32 -9.80
C CYS A 154 10.75 -0.17 -9.88
N CYS A 155 9.55 -0.44 -10.38
CA CYS A 155 9.01 -1.79 -10.48
C CYS A 155 8.59 -2.03 -11.94
N ARG A 156 9.56 -2.17 -12.85
CA ARG A 156 9.31 -2.04 -14.30
C ARG A 156 8.37 -3.11 -14.83
N LYS A 157 8.47 -4.34 -14.33
CA LYS A 157 7.55 -5.42 -14.71
C LYS A 157 6.14 -5.17 -14.18
N ILE A 158 6.00 -4.68 -12.95
CA ILE A 158 4.69 -4.26 -12.42
C ILE A 158 4.11 -3.13 -13.30
N GLU A 159 4.91 -2.12 -13.66
CA GLU A 159 4.49 -1.02 -14.52
C GLU A 159 4.04 -1.50 -15.91
N ARG A 160 4.70 -2.52 -16.47
CA ARG A 160 4.29 -3.16 -17.74
C ARG A 160 2.97 -3.93 -17.61
N MET A 161 2.63 -4.41 -16.41
CA MET A 161 1.37 -5.09 -16.12
C MET A 161 0.19 -4.14 -15.87
N ILE A 162 0.40 -2.82 -15.91
CA ILE A 162 -0.63 -1.83 -15.51
C ILE A 162 -1.95 -1.98 -16.29
N LEU A 163 -1.91 -2.40 -17.55
CA LEU A 163 -3.12 -2.63 -18.34
C LEU A 163 -3.91 -3.85 -17.84
N HIS A 164 -3.23 -4.92 -17.44
CA HIS A 164 -3.86 -6.10 -16.87
C HIS A 164 -4.44 -5.78 -15.48
N LEU A 165 -3.64 -5.14 -14.62
CA LEU A 165 -4.06 -4.74 -13.28
C LEU A 165 -5.27 -3.78 -13.33
N ASN A 166 -5.31 -2.85 -14.29
CA ASN A 166 -6.47 -1.98 -14.47
C ASN A 166 -7.74 -2.75 -14.87
N LYS A 167 -7.65 -3.86 -15.63
CA LYS A 167 -8.83 -4.68 -15.93
C LYS A 167 -9.40 -5.31 -14.66
N LEU A 168 -8.55 -5.84 -13.79
CA LEU A 168 -8.96 -6.36 -12.48
C LEU A 168 -9.63 -5.27 -11.63
N VAL A 169 -9.12 -4.03 -11.68
CA VAL A 169 -9.75 -2.89 -11.00
C VAL A 169 -11.13 -2.57 -11.55
N GLU A 170 -11.33 -2.61 -12.87
CA GLU A 170 -12.67 -2.40 -13.46
C GLU A 170 -13.63 -3.53 -13.06
N GLU A 171 -13.17 -4.79 -13.05
CA GLU A 171 -13.97 -5.93 -12.60
C GLU A 171 -14.38 -5.81 -11.12
N GLU A 172 -13.46 -5.37 -10.26
CA GLU A 172 -13.76 -5.11 -8.84
C GLU A 172 -14.71 -3.91 -8.68
N LEU A 173 -14.57 -2.86 -9.49
CA LEU A 173 -15.50 -1.72 -9.52
C LEU A 173 -16.93 -2.11 -9.88
N CYS A 174 -17.10 -3.08 -10.79
CA CYS A 174 -18.41 -3.62 -11.12
C CYS A 174 -19.07 -4.36 -9.96
N ARG A 175 -18.32 -4.89 -8.99
CA ARG A 175 -18.88 -5.54 -7.79
C ARG A 175 -19.43 -4.56 -6.76
N PHE A 176 -19.01 -3.29 -6.82
CA PHE A 176 -19.54 -2.20 -5.99
C PHE A 176 -20.80 -1.52 -6.58
N SER A 177 -21.25 -1.92 -7.77
CA SER A 177 -22.39 -1.33 -8.51
C SER A 177 -23.64 -2.21 -8.40
#